data_AF-F0F9N3-F1
#
_entry.id   AF-F0F9N3-F1
#
_cell.length_a   1.000
_cell.length_b   1.000
_cell.length_c   1.000
_cell.angle_alpha   90.00
_cell.angle_beta   90.00
_cell.angle_gamma   90.00
#
_symmetry.space_group_name_H-M   'P 1'
#
loop_
_entity.id
_entity.type
_entity.pdbx_description
1 polymer ?
#
loop_
_entity_poly.entity_id
_entity_poly.type
_entity_poly.pdbx_seq_one_letter_code
_entity_poly.pdbx_strand_id
1 'polypeptide(L)' 'HLNIAETLWRILKGKWLRPVDYLYTDSLLYATNRALEAIGSGLKISFTHVA' A
#
# COMPACT_ATOMS: atom_id res chain seq x y z
N HIS A 1 -4.98 10.25 -14.75
CA HIS A 1 -5.61 10.40 -13.43
C HIS A 1 -5.81 9.01 -12.85
N LEU A 2 -5.11 8.63 -11.79
CA LEU A 2 -5.34 7.34 -11.13
C LEU A 2 -6.59 7.47 -10.25
N ASN A 3 -7.41 6.41 -10.19
CA ASN A 3 -8.49 6.38 -9.22
C ASN A 3 -7.93 6.12 -7.79
N ILE A 4 -8.81 6.17 -6.78
CA ILE A 4 -8.43 5.98 -5.38
C ILE A 4 -7.77 4.62 -5.12
N ALA A 5 -8.32 3.55 -5.71
CA ALA A 5 -7.80 2.18 -5.54
C ALA A 5 -6.43 2.03 -6.22
N GLU A 6 -6.25 2.61 -7.41
CA GLU A 6 -4.98 2.59 -8.11
C GLU A 6 -3.90 3.42 -7.40
N THR A 7 -4.28 4.56 -6.81
CA THR A 7 -3.38 5.39 -5.99
C THR A 7 -2.93 4.63 -4.74
N LEU A 8 -3.87 3.99 -4.06
CA LEU A 8 -3.60 3.12 -2.92
C LEU A 8 -2.65 1.98 -3.31
N TRP A 9 -2.92 1.29 -4.42
CA TRP A 9 -2.10 0.20 -4.91
C TRP A 9 -0.69 0.63 -5.28
N ARG A 10 -0.53 1.81 -5.91
CA ARG A 10 0.78 2.37 -6.24
C ARG A 10 1.63 2.62 -4.99
N ILE A 11 1.02 3.15 -3.93
CA ILE A 11 1.72 3.43 -2.68
C ILE A 11 2.06 2.14 -1.92
N LEU A 12 1.13 1.19 -1.86
CA LEU A 12 1.36 -0.12 -1.25
C LEU A 12 2.60 -0.79 -1.85
N LYS A 13 2.63 -0.95 -3.18
CA LYS A 13 3.75 -1.59 -3.86
C LYS A 13 5.05 -0.78 -3.85
N GLY A 14 4.95 0.54 -3.90
CA GLY A 14 6.11 1.42 -4.09
C GLY A 14 6.79 1.86 -2.80
N LYS A 15 6.11 1.78 -1.65
CA LYS A 15 6.62 2.31 -0.38
C LYS A 15 6.53 1.34 0.79
N TRP A 16 5.56 0.42 0.80
CA TRP A 16 5.22 -0.33 2.02
C TRP A 16 5.49 -1.82 1.89
N LEU A 17 5.26 -2.39 0.71
CA LEU A 17 5.62 -3.78 0.41
C LEU A 17 7.07 -3.85 -0.03
N ARG A 18 7.82 -4.81 0.51
CA ARG A 18 9.20 -5.07 0.12
C ARG A 18 9.24 -6.24 -0.86
N PRO A 19 10.29 -6.36 -1.69
CA PRO A 19 10.44 -7.49 -2.61
C PRO A 19 10.34 -8.86 -1.92
N VAL A 20 10.83 -8.99 -0.68
CA VAL A 20 10.77 -10.23 0.11
C VAL A 20 9.34 -10.65 0.45
N ASP A 21 8.43 -9.68 0.61
CA ASP A 21 7.04 -9.96 0.97
C ASP A 21 6.29 -10.62 -0.21
N TYR A 22 6.82 -10.53 -1.45
CA TYR A 22 6.27 -11.20 -2.63
C TYR A 22 6.68 -12.67 -2.80
N LEU A 23 7.60 -13.17 -1.97
CA LEU A 23 8.10 -14.55 -2.12
C LEU A 23 7.05 -15.60 -1.80
N TYR A 24 6.10 -15.29 -0.91
CA TYR A 24 5.05 -16.20 -0.47
C TYR A 24 3.72 -15.47 -0.36
N THR A 25 2.64 -16.16 -0.73
CA THR A 25 1.28 -15.62 -0.67
C THR A 25 0.92 -15.15 0.74
N ASP A 26 1.26 -15.93 1.78
CA ASP A 26 0.98 -15.58 3.17
C ASP A 26 1.74 -14.34 3.62
N SER A 27 3.00 -14.20 3.19
CA SER A 27 3.83 -13.02 3.50
C SER A 27 3.27 -11.77 2.84
N LEU A 28 2.84 -11.88 1.59
CA LEU A 28 2.22 -10.77 0.86
C LEU A 28 0.90 -10.35 1.49
N LEU A 29 0.06 -11.33 1.86
CA LEU A 29 -1.24 -11.10 2.49
C LEU A 29 -1.06 -10.40 3.84
N TYR A 30 -0.13 -10.92 4.66
CA TYR A 30 0.18 -10.37 5.97
C TYR A 30 0.72 -8.94 5.86
N ALA A 31 1.72 -8.70 5.02
CA ALA A 31 2.31 -7.38 4.83
C ALA A 31 1.28 -6.36 4.31
N THR A 32 0.41 -6.79 3.38
CA THR A 32 -0.67 -5.95 2.86
C THR A 32 -1.68 -5.61 3.96
N ASN A 33 -2.11 -6.59 4.77
CA ASN A 33 -3.06 -6.35 5.85
C ASN A 33 -2.50 -5.40 6.91
N ARG A 34 -1.23 -5.57 7.31
CA ARG A 34 -0.54 -4.67 8.25
C ARG A 34 -0.40 -3.25 7.69
N ALA A 35 -0.06 -3.13 6.40
CA ALA A 35 0.04 -1.83 5.75
C ALA A 35 -1.31 -1.11 5.70
N LEU A 36 -2.40 -1.83 5.41
CA LEU A 36 -3.76 -1.30 5.41
C LEU A 36 -4.26 -0.91 6.81
N GLU A 37 -4.00 -1.74 7.83
CA GLU A 37 -4.35 -1.45 9.24
C GLU A 37 -3.63 -0.19 9.75
N ALA A 38 -2.40 0.05 9.31
CA ALA A 38 -1.64 1.24 9.69
C ALA A 38 -2.17 2.53 9.03
N ILE A 39 -2.99 2.45 7.98
CA ILE A 39 -3.61 3.62 7.35
C ILE A 39 -4.58 4.27 8.35
N GLY A 40 -4.41 5.56 8.59
CA GLY A 40 -5.25 6.33 9.52
C GLY A 40 -4.78 6.33 10.96
N SER A 41 -3.90 5.39 11.36
CA SER A 41 -3.26 5.37 12.69
C SER A 41 -1.81 5.84 12.66
N GLY A 42 -1.06 5.49 11.61
CA GLY A 42 0.34 5.91 11.44
C GLY A 42 0.78 6.21 9.99
N LEU A 43 0.03 5.72 9.00
CA LEU A 43 0.26 5.99 7.57
C LEU A 43 -0.83 6.90 7.01
N LYS A 44 -0.42 7.95 6.30
CA LYS A 44 -1.32 8.89 5.62
C LYS A 44 -1.08 8.84 4.11
N ILE A 45 -2.15 8.63 3.35
CA ILE A 45 -2.13 8.73 1.89
C ILE A 45 -2.73 10.07 1.51
N SER A 46 -1.98 10.85 0.72
CA SER A 46 -2.55 12.02 0.05
C SER A 46 -3.15 11.56 -1.27
N PHE A 47 -4.48 11.54 -1.35
CA PHE A 47 -5.21 11.26 -2.59
C PHE A 47 -5.38 12.51 -3.47
N THR A 48 -4.86 13.66 -3.02
CA THR A 48 -4.85 14.89 -3.79
C THR A 48 -4.05 14.68 -5.07
N HIS A 49 -4.72 14.90 -6.20
CA HIS A 49 -4.15 14.93 -7.53
C HIS A 49 -2.99 15.92 -7.55
N VAL A 50 -1.75 15.45 -7.70
CA VAL A 50 -0.69 16.28 -8.27
C VAL A 50 -0.85 16.11 -9.77
N ALA A 51 -1.49 17.10 -10.38
CA ALA A 51 -1.48 17.31 -11.82
C ALA A 51 -0.19 18.05 -12.18
#